data_AF-A0A4Q2Z937-F1
#
_entry.id   AF-A0A4Q2Z937-F1
#
_cell.length_a   1.000
_cell.length_b   1.000
_cell.length_c   1.000
_cell.angle_alpha   90.00
_cell.angle_beta   90.00
_cell.angle_gamma   90.00
#
_symmetry.space_group_name_H-M   'P 1'
#
loop_
_entity.id
_entity.type
_entity.pdbx_description
1 polymer ?
#
loop_
_entity_poly.entity_id
_entity_poly.type
_entity_poly.pdbx_seq_one_letter_code
_entity_poly.pdbx_strand_id
1 'polypeptide(L)'
;MTSLSIRPVVTKADTKAFIEVTYRLNGNDPNWVPPLRQEEYAKINPKKNGWFSHAEVQLFIAERGGKTVGRISAHLDLLALEMAPEQGFGPGKGFWGMFEAEDQNAAKALINTAEDWLRKKGMTHAIGPMSLSVWEEPGLLVKGYDHPPTVLMAHHQ
;
A
#
# COMPACT_ATOMS: atom_id res chain seq x y z
N MET A 1 21.08 17.45 -8.06
CA MET A 1 19.69 16.95 -7.95
C MET A 1 19.77 15.57 -7.34
N THR A 2 19.09 15.33 -6.22
CA THR A 2 19.05 14.00 -5.59
C THR A 2 18.09 13.11 -6.36
N SER A 3 18.60 12.00 -6.90
CA SER A 3 17.85 11.01 -7.68
C SER A 3 16.85 10.26 -6.81
N LEU A 4 15.66 9.97 -7.36
CA LEU A 4 14.67 9.10 -6.75
C LEU A 4 15.08 7.63 -6.96
N SER A 5 15.00 6.81 -5.91
CA SER A 5 15.16 5.36 -5.98
C SER A 5 13.96 4.65 -5.37
N ILE A 6 13.59 3.48 -5.92
CA ILE A 6 12.59 2.59 -5.35
C ILE A 6 13.30 1.31 -4.91
N ARG A 7 13.00 0.81 -3.71
CA ARG A 7 13.58 -0.43 -3.19
C ARG A 7 12.55 -1.27 -2.43
N PRO A 8 12.68 -2.61 -2.43
CA PRO A 8 11.84 -3.48 -1.63
C PRO A 8 12.11 -3.30 -0.13
N VAL A 9 11.07 -3.51 0.67
CA VAL A 9 11.18 -3.63 2.14
C VAL A 9 11.65 -5.04 2.47
N VAL A 10 12.83 -5.16 3.08
CA VAL A 10 13.42 -6.47 3.42
C VAL A 10 13.92 -6.53 4.86
N THR A 11 14.33 -5.40 5.43
CA THR A 11 14.84 -5.30 6.80
C THR A 11 13.81 -4.70 7.75
N LYS A 12 14.03 -4.88 9.06
CA LYS A 12 13.24 -4.20 10.10
C LYS A 12 13.30 -2.68 9.99
N ALA A 13 14.45 -2.13 9.56
CA ALA A 13 14.60 -0.70 9.34
C ALA A 13 13.70 -0.22 8.19
N ASP A 14 13.61 -1.02 7.13
CA ASP A 14 12.71 -0.75 6.01
C ASP A 14 11.26 -0.81 6.46
N THR A 15 10.87 -1.84 7.21
CA THR A 15 9.52 -1.98 7.75
C THR A 15 9.13 -0.74 8.57
N LYS A 16 10.06 -0.24 9.40
CA LYS A 16 9.87 0.99 10.15
C LYS A 16 9.70 2.20 9.23
N ALA A 17 10.56 2.36 8.22
CA ALA A 17 10.45 3.47 7.27
C ALA A 17 9.14 3.43 6.46
N PHE A 18 8.68 2.23 6.08
CA PHE A 18 7.40 1.99 5.40
C PHE A 18 6.20 2.42 6.25
N ILE A 19 6.24 2.20 7.57
CA ILE A 19 5.14 2.59 8.45
C ILE A 19 5.21 4.09 8.77
N GLU A 20 6.38 4.60 9.17
CA GLU A 20 6.51 5.98 9.64
C GLU A 20 6.31 7.04 8.54
N VAL A 21 6.48 6.70 7.26
CA VAL A 21 6.25 7.67 6.17
C VAL A 21 4.81 8.19 6.15
N THR A 22 3.82 7.35 6.44
CA THR A 22 2.40 7.78 6.52
C THR A 22 2.19 8.80 7.63
N TYR A 23 2.79 8.59 8.79
CA TYR A 23 2.72 9.53 9.91
C TYR A 23 3.40 10.86 9.58
N ARG A 24 4.50 10.82 8.83
CA ARG A 24 5.20 12.04 8.40
C ARG A 24 4.40 12.82 7.37
N LEU A 25 3.80 12.15 6.38
CA LEU A 25 3.09 12.80 5.29
C LEU A 25 1.75 13.39 5.76
N ASN A 26 1.01 12.65 6.59
CA ASN A 26 -0.30 13.08 7.05
C ASN A 26 -0.28 13.85 8.39
N GLY A 27 0.86 13.90 9.09
CA GLY A 27 0.93 14.45 10.46
C GLY A 27 0.62 15.94 10.63
N ASN A 28 0.52 16.70 9.53
CA ASN A 28 0.08 18.09 9.53
C ASN A 28 -1.41 18.27 9.19
N ASP A 29 -2.10 17.20 8.79
CA ASP A 29 -3.54 17.23 8.52
C ASP A 29 -4.31 17.14 9.85
N PRO A 30 -5.06 18.18 10.26
CA PRO A 30 -5.81 18.18 11.52
C PRO A 30 -6.96 17.15 11.55
N ASN A 31 -7.40 16.67 10.39
CA ASN A 31 -8.46 15.67 10.26
C ASN A 31 -7.92 14.25 10.14
N TRP A 32 -6.59 14.08 10.02
CA TRP A 32 -5.98 12.76 10.00
C TRP A 32 -5.94 12.15 11.40
N VAL A 33 -6.55 10.97 11.54
CA VAL A 33 -6.52 10.19 12.78
C VAL A 33 -5.46 9.09 12.64
N PRO A 34 -4.31 9.19 13.34
CA PRO A 34 -3.23 8.23 13.18
C PRO A 34 -3.64 6.84 13.68
N PRO A 35 -3.46 5.76 12.90
CA PRO A 35 -3.68 4.41 13.38
C PRO A 35 -2.66 4.05 14.47
N LEU A 36 -2.97 3.05 15.28
CA LEU A 36 -2.02 2.55 16.27
C LEU A 36 -0.85 1.88 15.55
N ARG A 37 0.37 2.35 15.80
CA ARG A 37 1.58 1.79 15.15
C ARG A 37 1.66 0.28 15.28
N GLN A 38 1.33 -0.26 16.46
CA GLN A 38 1.36 -1.71 16.70
C GLN A 38 0.42 -2.47 15.76
N GLU A 39 -0.74 -1.92 15.43
CA GLU A 39 -1.67 -2.50 14.46
C GLU A 39 -1.09 -2.46 13.05
N GLU A 40 -0.49 -1.33 12.64
CA GLU A 40 0.18 -1.22 11.33
C GLU A 40 1.32 -2.23 11.17
N TYR A 41 2.14 -2.44 12.21
CA TYR A 41 3.17 -3.50 12.20
C TYR A 41 2.55 -4.90 12.16
N ALA A 42 1.42 -5.12 12.83
CA ALA A 42 0.75 -6.42 12.83
C ALA A 42 0.12 -6.73 11.47
N LYS A 43 -0.48 -5.74 10.81
CA LYS A 43 -1.12 -5.86 9.48
C LYS A 43 -0.17 -6.41 8.44
N ILE A 44 1.07 -5.94 8.39
CA ILE A 44 2.07 -6.36 7.39
C ILE A 44 2.98 -7.52 7.86
N ASN A 45 2.67 -8.16 8.99
CA ASN A 45 3.47 -9.24 9.55
C ASN A 45 2.81 -10.60 9.28
N PRO A 46 3.44 -11.48 8.47
CA PRO A 46 2.89 -12.81 8.15
C PRO A 46 2.65 -13.72 9.36
N LYS A 47 3.31 -13.47 10.50
CA LYS A 47 3.12 -14.24 11.74
C LYS A 47 1.95 -13.75 12.58
N LYS A 48 1.38 -12.59 12.25
CA LYS A 48 0.30 -11.92 13.00
C LYS A 48 -0.97 -11.79 12.17
N ASN A 49 -0.84 -11.66 10.86
CA ASN A 49 -1.96 -11.55 9.93
C ASN A 49 -2.12 -12.85 9.12
N GLY A 50 -3.21 -13.58 9.39
CA GLY A 50 -3.51 -14.87 8.75
C GLY A 50 -3.76 -14.77 7.24
N TRP A 51 -4.09 -13.59 6.72
CA TRP A 51 -4.27 -13.36 5.28
C TRP A 51 -3.02 -13.70 4.47
N PHE A 52 -1.82 -13.56 5.06
CA PHE A 52 -0.56 -13.98 4.43
C PHE A 52 -0.43 -15.49 4.19
N SER A 53 -1.32 -16.32 4.73
CA SER A 53 -1.35 -17.76 4.44
C SER A 53 -1.74 -18.08 2.99
N HIS A 54 -2.44 -17.15 2.33
CA HIS A 54 -2.87 -17.27 0.94
C HIS A 54 -2.53 -16.03 0.11
N ALA A 55 -1.61 -15.19 0.58
CA ALA A 55 -1.22 -13.98 -0.12
C ALA A 55 0.29 -13.92 -0.39
N GLU A 56 0.64 -13.39 -1.56
CA GLU A 56 2.02 -13.00 -1.85
C GLU A 56 2.10 -11.47 -1.85
N VAL A 57 3.04 -10.90 -1.08
CA VAL A 57 3.13 -9.45 -0.90
C VAL A 57 4.56 -8.99 -1.07
N GLN A 58 4.72 -7.87 -1.79
CA GLN A 58 5.94 -7.09 -1.79
C GLN A 58 5.62 -5.64 -1.43
N LEU A 59 6.30 -5.13 -0.40
CA LEU A 59 6.24 -3.72 -0.02
C LEU A 59 7.43 -2.98 -0.64
N PHE A 60 7.22 -1.74 -1.06
CA PHE A 60 8.25 -0.88 -1.63
C PHE A 60 8.27 0.49 -0.97
N ILE A 61 9.46 1.09 -0.93
CA ILE A 61 9.69 2.44 -0.44
C ILE A 61 10.33 3.26 -1.56
N ALA A 62 9.89 4.51 -1.70
CA ALA A 62 10.56 5.53 -2.49
C ALA A 62 11.49 6.38 -1.61
N GLU A 63 12.73 6.57 -2.04
CA GLU A 63 13.70 7.40 -1.34
C GLU A 63 14.31 8.48 -2.25
N ARG A 64 14.49 9.67 -1.70
CA ARG A 64 15.16 10.79 -2.37
C ARG A 64 16.05 11.51 -1.37
N GLY A 65 17.36 11.51 -1.63
CA GLY A 65 18.33 12.15 -0.73
C GLY A 65 18.36 11.58 0.69
N GLY A 66 18.21 10.26 0.83
CA GLY A 66 18.20 9.58 2.13
C GLY A 66 16.89 9.76 2.93
N LYS A 67 15.91 10.48 2.38
CA LYS A 67 14.58 10.63 2.97
C LYS A 67 13.59 9.69 2.26
N THR A 68 12.79 8.99 3.04
CA THR A 68 11.63 8.24 2.52
C THR A 68 10.54 9.21 2.07
N VAL A 69 10.19 9.18 0.78
CA VAL A 69 9.23 10.10 0.13
C VAL A 69 7.95 9.40 -0.35
N GLY A 70 7.79 8.11 -0.07
CA GLY A 70 6.55 7.39 -0.35
C GLY A 70 6.65 5.89 -0.10
N ARG A 71 5.52 5.21 -0.18
CA ARG A 71 5.37 3.75 0.00
C ARG A 71 4.28 3.19 -0.90
N ILE A 72 4.36 1.90 -1.20
CA ILE A 72 3.30 1.13 -1.87
C ILE A 72 3.43 -0.36 -1.54
N SER A 73 2.31 -1.06 -1.42
CA SER A 73 2.27 -2.53 -1.46
C SER A 73 1.85 -3.01 -2.84
N ALA A 74 2.42 -4.13 -3.29
CA ALA A 74 1.93 -4.92 -4.42
C ALA A 74 1.66 -6.33 -3.90
N HIS A 75 0.51 -6.91 -4.22
CA HIS A 75 0.13 -8.20 -3.67
C HIS A 75 -0.83 -8.99 -4.55
N LEU A 76 -0.83 -10.30 -4.29
CA LEU A 76 -1.74 -11.27 -4.85
C LEU A 76 -2.54 -11.88 -3.70
N ASP A 77 -3.84 -12.04 -3.89
CA ASP A 77 -4.65 -12.93 -3.07
C ASP A 77 -4.92 -14.20 -3.88
N LEU A 78 -4.27 -15.30 -3.49
CA LEU A 78 -4.33 -16.57 -4.24
C LEU A 78 -5.75 -17.16 -4.24
N LEU A 79 -6.54 -16.92 -3.19
CA LEU A 79 -7.95 -17.32 -3.18
C LEU A 79 -8.77 -16.46 -4.14
N ALA A 80 -8.49 -15.16 -4.21
CA ALA A 80 -9.15 -14.27 -5.15
C ALA A 80 -8.84 -14.62 -6.61
N LEU A 81 -7.67 -15.21 -6.90
CA LEU A 81 -7.31 -15.69 -8.23
C LEU A 81 -8.11 -16.92 -8.67
N GLU A 82 -8.62 -17.72 -7.74
CA GLU A 82 -9.46 -18.90 -8.01
C GLU A 82 -10.94 -18.54 -8.27
N MET A 83 -11.34 -17.30 -7.97
CA MET A 83 -12.72 -16.85 -8.17
C MET A 83 -13.08 -16.70 -9.65
N ALA A 84 -14.37 -16.88 -9.95
CA ALA A 84 -14.88 -16.66 -11.28
C ALA A 84 -14.79 -15.16 -11.66
N PRO A 85 -14.33 -14.80 -12.87
CA PRO A 85 -14.12 -13.41 -13.29
C PRO A 85 -15.33 -12.47 -13.09
N GLU A 86 -16.54 -13.01 -13.25
CA GLU A 86 -17.82 -12.32 -13.09
C GLU A 86 -18.10 -11.87 -11.66
N GLN A 87 -17.40 -12.41 -10.65
CA GLN A 87 -17.54 -12.01 -9.24
C GLN A 87 -16.67 -10.81 -8.85
N GLY A 88 -15.97 -10.20 -9.81
CA GLY A 88 -15.16 -8.99 -9.59
C GLY A 88 -13.66 -9.25 -9.36
N PHE A 89 -13.27 -10.45 -8.90
CA PHE A 89 -11.88 -10.93 -8.86
C PHE A 89 -11.64 -12.04 -9.89
N GLY A 90 -10.63 -12.90 -9.71
CA GLY A 90 -10.30 -13.99 -10.62
C GLY A 90 -8.93 -13.89 -11.31
N PRO A 91 -8.65 -14.82 -12.23
CA PRO A 91 -7.33 -15.00 -12.79
C PRO A 91 -6.73 -13.74 -13.43
N GLY A 92 -5.43 -13.52 -13.19
CA GLY A 92 -4.68 -12.40 -13.77
C GLY A 92 -4.88 -11.06 -13.07
N LYS A 93 -5.60 -11.01 -11.95
CA LYS A 93 -5.79 -9.77 -11.15
C LYS A 93 -4.80 -9.70 -10.00
N GLY A 94 -4.00 -8.64 -10.01
CA GLY A 94 -3.12 -8.25 -8.93
C GLY A 94 -3.59 -6.97 -8.25
N PHE A 95 -3.08 -6.69 -7.06
CA PHE A 95 -3.52 -5.55 -6.26
C PHE A 95 -2.35 -4.67 -5.85
N TRP A 96 -2.62 -3.38 -5.68
CA TRP A 96 -1.72 -2.46 -4.99
C TRP A 96 -2.49 -1.59 -4.00
N GLY A 97 -1.83 -1.18 -2.93
CA GLY A 97 -2.41 -0.36 -1.87
C GLY A 97 -1.35 0.15 -0.91
N MET A 98 -1.72 0.45 0.34
CA MET A 98 -0.84 1.06 1.34
C MET A 98 -0.01 2.19 0.73
N PHE A 99 -0.66 3.01 -0.10
CA PHE A 99 0.01 3.91 -1.05
C PHE A 99 0.05 5.34 -0.49
N GLU A 100 1.24 5.93 -0.50
CA GLU A 100 1.49 7.31 -0.08
C GLU A 100 2.65 7.86 -0.90
N ALA A 101 2.59 9.12 -1.32
CA ALA A 101 3.67 9.76 -2.04
C ALA A 101 3.72 11.26 -1.78
N GLU A 102 4.92 11.79 -1.53
CA GLU A 102 5.14 13.22 -1.29
C GLU A 102 4.95 14.07 -2.56
N ASP A 103 5.07 13.47 -3.75
CA ASP A 103 4.85 14.13 -5.03
C ASP A 103 4.48 13.16 -6.16
N GLN A 104 4.03 13.72 -7.30
CA GLN A 104 3.63 12.96 -8.49
C GLN A 104 4.76 12.10 -9.07
N ASN A 105 6.03 12.52 -8.92
CA ASN A 105 7.17 11.75 -9.44
C ASN A 105 7.36 10.47 -8.62
N ALA A 106 7.33 10.57 -7.29
CA ALA A 106 7.33 9.43 -6.39
C ALA A 106 6.12 8.51 -6.60
N ALA A 107 4.92 9.10 -6.74
CA ALA A 107 3.69 8.37 -7.01
C ALA A 107 3.80 7.49 -8.26
N LYS A 108 4.18 8.09 -9.39
CA LYS A 108 4.32 7.37 -10.67
C LYS A 108 5.37 6.27 -10.59
N ALA A 109 6.51 6.53 -9.96
CA ALA A 109 7.58 5.54 -9.82
C ALA A 109 7.15 4.34 -8.95
N LEU A 110 6.41 4.59 -7.86
CA LEU A 110 5.88 3.55 -6.98
C LEU A 110 4.83 2.68 -7.70
N ILE A 111 3.85 3.29 -8.35
CA ILE A 111 2.80 2.57 -9.08
C ILE A 111 3.42 1.71 -10.19
N ASN A 112 4.32 2.28 -11.01
CA ASN A 112 5.01 1.52 -12.05
C ASN A 112 5.78 0.32 -11.47
N THR A 113 6.44 0.49 -10.32
CA THR A 113 7.19 -0.59 -9.67
C THR A 113 6.26 -1.71 -9.18
N ALA A 114 5.10 -1.35 -8.61
CA ALA A 114 4.10 -2.31 -8.18
C ALA A 114 3.53 -3.08 -9.38
N GLU A 115 3.13 -2.39 -10.45
CA GLU A 115 2.63 -3.01 -11.68
C GLU A 115 3.67 -3.92 -12.35
N ASP A 116 4.94 -3.51 -12.39
CA ASP A 116 6.03 -4.34 -12.91
C ASP A 116 6.22 -5.61 -12.09
N TRP A 117 6.09 -5.52 -10.76
CA TRP A 117 6.12 -6.69 -9.89
C TRP A 117 4.94 -7.63 -10.18
N LEU A 118 3.72 -7.10 -10.29
CA LEU A 118 2.52 -7.88 -10.63
C LEU A 118 2.65 -8.56 -12.00
N ARG A 119 3.17 -7.84 -13.01
CA ARG A 119 3.39 -8.40 -14.35
C ARG A 119 4.38 -9.56 -14.34
N LYS A 120 5.46 -9.46 -13.55
CA LYS A 120 6.42 -10.57 -13.36
C LYS A 120 5.79 -11.80 -12.68
N LYS A 121 4.67 -11.60 -11.98
CA LYS A 121 3.85 -12.67 -11.39
C LYS A 121 2.76 -13.19 -12.31
N GLY A 122 2.73 -12.75 -13.58
CA GLY A 122 1.75 -13.19 -14.57
C GLY A 122 0.40 -12.48 -14.46
N MET A 123 0.29 -11.41 -13.69
CA MET A 123 -0.93 -10.61 -13.63
C MET A 123 -1.04 -9.71 -14.86
N THR A 124 -2.26 -9.57 -15.36
CA THR A 124 -2.60 -8.75 -16.53
C THR A 124 -3.35 -7.47 -16.15
N HIS A 125 -3.93 -7.42 -14.94
CA HIS A 125 -4.66 -6.27 -14.42
C HIS A 125 -4.17 -5.92 -13.01
N ALA A 126 -4.02 -4.63 -12.74
CA ALA A 126 -3.69 -4.10 -11.42
C ALA A 126 -4.91 -3.34 -10.86
N ILE A 127 -5.35 -3.72 -9.66
CA ILE A 127 -6.52 -3.14 -8.98
C ILE A 127 -6.02 -2.39 -7.75
N GLY A 128 -6.40 -1.12 -7.61
CA GLY A 128 -6.05 -0.37 -6.42
C GLY A 128 -6.65 1.04 -6.40
N PRO A 129 -6.49 1.75 -5.27
CA PRO A 129 -5.83 1.27 -4.05
C PRO A 129 -6.70 0.27 -3.27
N MET A 130 -6.09 -0.83 -2.85
CA MET A 130 -6.64 -1.80 -1.90
C MET A 130 -5.52 -2.25 -0.98
N SER A 131 -5.57 -1.87 0.30
CA SER A 131 -4.49 -2.16 1.25
C SER A 131 -4.61 -3.58 1.79
N LEU A 132 -3.89 -4.53 1.16
CA LEU A 132 -3.84 -5.96 1.51
C LEU A 132 -5.15 -6.70 1.19
N SER A 133 -6.14 -6.63 2.07
CA SER A 133 -7.42 -7.31 1.86
C SER A 133 -8.55 -6.30 1.74
N VAL A 134 -9.66 -6.70 1.12
CA VAL A 134 -10.88 -5.87 1.02
C VAL A 134 -11.43 -5.47 2.40
N TRP A 135 -11.08 -6.22 3.47
CA TRP A 135 -11.52 -5.97 4.83
C TRP A 135 -10.62 -5.01 5.62
N GLU A 136 -9.46 -4.67 5.07
CA GLU A 136 -8.50 -3.75 5.72
C GLU A 136 -8.81 -2.30 5.31
N GLU A 137 -8.45 -1.91 4.09
CA GLU A 137 -8.74 -0.55 3.60
C GLU A 137 -8.85 -0.54 2.07
N PRO A 138 -10.08 -0.65 1.52
CA PRO A 138 -10.33 -0.47 0.09
C PRO A 138 -10.60 1.00 -0.26
N GLY A 139 -10.04 1.46 -1.38
CA GLY A 139 -10.31 2.77 -1.95
C GLY A 139 -9.44 3.90 -1.41
N LEU A 140 -9.71 5.10 -1.91
CA LEU A 140 -9.01 6.34 -1.61
C LEU A 140 -10.06 7.44 -1.37
N LEU A 141 -9.85 8.25 -0.34
CA LEU A 141 -10.62 9.47 -0.15
C LEU A 141 -10.30 10.43 -1.31
N VAL A 142 -11.31 10.90 -2.05
CA VAL A 142 -11.14 11.86 -3.16
C VAL A 142 -11.86 13.19 -2.90
N LYS A 143 -12.70 13.25 -1.87
CA LYS A 143 -13.49 14.42 -1.46
C LYS A 143 -13.88 14.27 0.01
N GLY A 144 -13.89 15.38 0.77
CA GLY A 144 -14.32 15.39 2.18
C GLY A 144 -13.19 15.55 3.20
N TYR A 145 -12.03 16.07 2.80
CA TYR A 145 -10.87 16.32 3.67
C TYR A 145 -11.09 17.40 4.75
N ASP A 146 -12.27 18.02 4.78
CA ASP A 146 -12.64 19.12 5.66
C ASP A 146 -13.16 18.66 7.04
N HIS A 147 -13.32 17.35 7.25
CA HIS A 147 -13.77 16.77 8.52
C HIS A 147 -13.10 15.42 8.80
N PRO A 148 -13.02 14.97 10.06
CA PRO A 148 -12.41 13.69 10.41
C PRO A 148 -13.13 12.50 9.74
N PRO A 149 -12.42 11.37 9.50
CA PRO A 149 -13.05 10.18 8.94
C PRO A 149 -14.12 9.61 9.86
N THR A 150 -15.15 9.03 9.24
CA THR A 150 -16.05 8.12 9.95
C THR A 150 -15.34 6.80 10.25
N VAL A 151 -15.83 6.08 11.26
CA VAL A 151 -15.26 4.79 11.67
C VAL A 151 -15.07 3.84 10.47
N LEU A 152 -13.88 3.26 10.36
CA LEU A 152 -13.43 2.35 9.29
C LEU A 152 -13.24 2.97 7.89
N MET A 153 -13.36 4.29 7.73
CA MET A 153 -13.09 4.95 6.45
C MET A 153 -11.66 5.52 6.40
N ALA A 154 -11.03 5.38 5.24
CA ALA A 154 -9.69 5.89 5.00
C ALA A 154 -9.66 7.43 4.92
N HIS A 155 -8.55 8.03 5.38
CA HIS A 155 -8.33 9.49 5.30
C HIS A 155 -6.86 9.77 5.01
N HIS A 156 -6.44 9.58 3.76
CA HIS A 156 -5.07 9.81 3.31
C HIS A 156 -5.08 10.83 2.16
N GLN A 157 -4.09 11.73 2.14
CA GLN A 157 -3.96 12.82 1.15
C GLN A 157 -2.91 12.53 0.07
#